data_AF-A0A7R7IYK4-F1
#
_entry.id   AF-A0A7R7IYK4-F1
#
_cell.length_a   1.000
_cell.length_b   1.000
_cell.length_c   1.000
_cell.angle_alpha   90.00
_cell.angle_beta   90.00
_cell.angle_gamma   90.00
#
_symmetry.space_group_name_H-M   'P 1'
#
loop_
_entity.id
_entity.type
_entity.pdbx_description
1 polymer ?
#
loop_
_entity_poly.entity_id
_entity_poly.type
_entity_poly.pdbx_seq_one_letter_code
_entity_poly.pdbx_strand_id
1 'polypeptide(L)'
;MTRTVLIAGLLLTAGAAHAEDLVCQGNIFSTQGEGIIARKHRFEVNGITGADIGAVLEQCRKIALERQGRAARKNPGGSFRRMSEVELDCTRGSEKTQIRRIIQTER
;
A
#
# COMPACT_ATOMS: atom_id res chain seq x y z
N MET A 1 -41.35 43.82 -31.36
CA MET A 1 -40.75 42.56 -31.87
C MET A 1 -39.53 42.23 -31.04
N THR A 2 -39.22 40.94 -30.94
CA THR A 2 -38.72 40.22 -29.76
C THR A 2 -37.23 40.36 -29.47
N ARG A 3 -36.91 40.46 -28.16
CA ARG A 3 -35.57 40.37 -27.55
C ARG A 3 -34.88 39.06 -27.94
N THR A 4 -33.73 39.14 -28.59
CA THR A 4 -32.80 38.01 -28.74
C THR A 4 -31.96 37.89 -27.47
N VAL A 5 -32.16 36.77 -26.78
CA VAL A 5 -31.50 36.42 -25.52
C VAL A 5 -30.15 35.75 -25.80
N LEU A 6 -29.16 36.14 -25.00
CA LEU A 6 -27.83 35.55 -24.86
C LEU A 6 -27.88 34.03 -24.67
N ILE A 7 -27.08 33.28 -25.43
CA ILE A 7 -26.71 31.91 -25.07
C ILE A 7 -25.20 31.91 -24.85
N ALA A 8 -24.81 32.19 -23.60
CA ALA A 8 -23.47 31.92 -23.11
C ALA A 8 -23.31 30.40 -23.06
N GLY A 9 -22.46 29.86 -23.93
CA GLY A 9 -22.14 28.44 -23.96
C GLY A 9 -21.55 28.02 -22.62
N LEU A 10 -22.26 27.13 -21.92
CA LEU A 10 -21.72 26.39 -20.79
C LEU A 10 -20.57 25.51 -21.32
N LEU A 11 -19.33 25.97 -21.13
CA LEU A 11 -18.16 25.10 -21.15
C LEU A 11 -18.30 24.14 -19.97
N LEU A 12 -18.81 22.95 -20.25
CA LEU A 12 -18.72 21.80 -19.37
C LEU A 12 -17.22 21.53 -19.15
N THR A 13 -16.69 22.03 -18.04
CA THR A 13 -15.41 21.55 -17.51
C THR A 13 -15.60 20.08 -17.21
N ALA A 14 -15.21 19.21 -18.14
CA ALA A 14 -14.97 17.82 -17.89
C ALA A 14 -13.93 17.78 -16.77
N GLY A 15 -14.41 17.62 -15.53
CA GLY A 15 -13.55 17.40 -14.38
C GLY A 15 -12.76 16.15 -14.70
N ALA A 16 -11.48 16.34 -15.01
CA ALA A 16 -10.53 15.26 -14.99
C ALA A 16 -10.61 14.71 -13.57
N ALA A 17 -11.29 13.57 -13.41
CA ALA A 17 -11.11 12.69 -12.28
C ALA A 17 -9.67 12.20 -12.40
N HIS A 18 -8.72 13.05 -12.02
CA HIS A 18 -7.34 12.64 -11.79
C HIS A 18 -7.45 11.53 -10.75
N ALA A 19 -7.20 10.30 -11.19
CA ALA A 19 -7.07 9.18 -10.27
C ALA A 19 -5.92 9.56 -9.34
N GLU A 20 -6.27 9.95 -8.10
CA GLU A 20 -5.29 10.32 -7.11
C GLU A 20 -4.39 9.11 -6.83
N ASP A 21 -3.08 9.34 -6.82
CA ASP A 21 -2.11 8.30 -6.51
C ASP A 21 -2.23 7.89 -5.05
N LEU A 22 -2.26 6.58 -4.80
CA LEU A 22 -2.22 6.00 -3.47
C LEU A 22 -0.76 5.82 -3.04
N VAL A 23 -0.38 6.48 -1.95
CA VAL A 23 0.95 6.36 -1.34
C VAL A 23 0.81 5.65 -0.01
N CYS A 24 1.43 4.47 0.15
CA CYS A 24 1.41 3.71 1.38
C CYS A 24 2.82 3.58 1.97
N GLN A 25 3.02 4.10 3.18
CA GLN A 25 4.26 3.92 3.93
C GLN A 25 4.00 3.02 5.12
N GLY A 26 4.94 2.15 5.46
CA GLY A 26 4.66 1.19 6.52
C GLY A 26 5.85 0.38 6.99
N ASN A 27 5.54 -0.58 7.86
CA ASN A 27 6.50 -1.50 8.43
C ASN A 27 6.08 -2.95 8.18
N ILE A 28 7.02 -3.77 7.74
CA ILE A 28 6.90 -5.23 7.75
C ILE A 28 7.69 -5.75 8.95
N PHE A 29 7.06 -6.61 9.74
CA PHE A 29 7.65 -7.28 10.88
C PHE A 29 7.83 -8.76 10.55
N SER A 30 9.09 -9.18 10.55
CA SER A 30 9.43 -10.60 10.43
C SER A 30 9.57 -11.21 11.81
N THR A 31 8.77 -12.24 12.09
CA THR A 31 8.70 -12.88 13.40
C THR A 31 9.41 -14.24 13.38
N GLN A 32 10.17 -14.55 14.42
CA GLN A 32 10.83 -15.84 14.65
C GLN A 32 10.18 -16.61 15.81
N GLY A 33 10.18 -17.94 15.71
CA GLY A 33 9.89 -18.87 16.81
C GLY A 33 8.67 -18.50 17.65
N GLU A 34 8.88 -18.22 18.94
CA GLU A 34 7.85 -17.95 19.95
C GLU A 34 7.16 -16.59 19.85
N GLY A 35 7.41 -15.80 18.79
CA GLY A 35 6.79 -14.48 18.62
C GLY A 35 7.78 -13.31 18.71
N ILE A 36 9.08 -13.59 18.64
CA ILE A 36 10.12 -12.57 18.70
C ILE A 36 10.16 -11.83 17.36
N ILE A 37 9.99 -10.51 17.38
CA ILE A 37 10.20 -9.67 16.20
C ILE A 37 11.69 -9.68 15.88
N ALA A 38 12.07 -10.45 14.86
CA ALA A 38 13.45 -10.58 14.43
C ALA A 38 13.91 -9.35 13.64
N ARG A 39 13.00 -8.70 12.91
CA ARG A 39 13.33 -7.47 12.18
C ARG A 39 12.09 -6.64 11.84
N LYS A 40 12.20 -5.33 12.05
CA LYS A 40 11.26 -4.31 11.56
C LYS A 40 11.84 -3.65 10.32
N HIS A 41 11.05 -3.54 9.26
CA HIS A 41 11.46 -2.97 7.99
C HIS A 41 10.51 -1.88 7.54
N ARG A 42 10.98 -0.64 7.49
CA ARG A 42 10.25 0.45 6.84
C ARG A 42 10.28 0.27 5.33
N PHE A 43 9.14 0.44 4.68
CA PHE A 43 9.00 0.40 3.23
C PHE A 43 7.93 1.38 2.78
N GLU A 44 7.94 1.67 1.48
CA GLU A 44 7.03 2.59 0.82
C GLU A 44 6.56 1.94 -0.48
N VAL A 45 5.26 2.03 -0.73
CA VAL A 45 4.58 1.56 -1.94
C VAL A 45 3.94 2.80 -2.58
N ASN A 46 4.40 3.12 -3.79
CA ASN A 46 3.95 4.28 -4.57
C ASN A 46 3.46 3.82 -5.96
N GLY A 47 2.73 4.72 -6.64
CA GLY A 47 2.37 4.55 -8.04
C GLY A 47 1.24 3.55 -8.27
N ILE A 48 0.42 3.28 -7.24
CA ILE A 48 -0.84 2.56 -7.39
C ILE A 48 -1.93 3.61 -7.60
N THR A 49 -2.43 3.71 -8.83
CA THR A 49 -3.52 4.62 -9.17
C THR A 49 -4.85 4.07 -8.66
N GLY A 50 -5.61 4.88 -7.92
CA GLY A 50 -6.95 4.51 -7.45
C GLY A 50 -6.99 3.81 -6.08
N ALA A 51 -8.04 3.02 -5.83
CA ALA A 51 -8.37 2.43 -4.52
C ALA A 51 -7.88 0.98 -4.33
N ASP A 52 -6.94 0.51 -5.15
CA ASP A 52 -6.56 -0.92 -5.18
C ASP A 52 -5.63 -1.29 -4.03
N ILE A 53 -6.22 -1.42 -2.84
CA ILE A 53 -5.56 -1.96 -1.65
C ILE A 53 -5.06 -3.39 -1.89
N GLY A 54 -5.69 -4.15 -2.79
CA GLY A 54 -5.25 -5.50 -3.16
C GLY A 54 -3.86 -5.48 -3.80
N ALA A 55 -3.64 -4.57 -4.76
CA ALA A 55 -2.33 -4.36 -5.37
C ALA A 55 -1.26 -3.94 -4.34
N VAL A 56 -1.61 -3.07 -3.39
CA VAL A 56 -0.71 -2.66 -2.29
C VAL A 56 -0.31 -3.89 -1.47
N LEU A 57 -1.28 -4.72 -1.07
CA LEU A 57 -1.03 -5.92 -0.25
C LEU A 57 -0.19 -6.96 -1.00
N GLU A 58 -0.38 -7.14 -2.31
CA GLU A 58 0.47 -8.02 -3.12
C GLU A 58 1.91 -7.52 -3.21
N GLN A 59 2.12 -6.20 -3.34
CA GLN A 59 3.46 -5.62 -3.27
C GLN A 59 4.07 -5.81 -1.87
N CYS A 60 3.30 -5.61 -0.81
CA CYS A 60 3.73 -5.89 0.56
C CYS A 60 4.16 -7.35 0.73
N ARG A 61 3.39 -8.30 0.15
CA ARG A 61 3.72 -9.73 0.16
C ARG A 61 5.05 -10.02 -0.51
N LYS A 62 5.31 -9.45 -1.70
CA LYS A 62 6.59 -9.59 -2.39
C LYS A 62 7.75 -9.04 -1.57
N ILE A 63 7.60 -7.84 -1.00
CA ILE A 63 8.62 -7.22 -0.14
C ILE A 63 8.87 -8.11 1.09
N ALA A 64 7.82 -8.57 1.77
CA ALA A 64 7.95 -9.41 2.96
C ALA A 64 8.68 -10.72 2.67
N LEU A 65 8.34 -11.42 1.57
CA LEU A 65 9.02 -12.63 1.11
C LEU A 65 10.51 -12.38 0.86
N GLU A 66 10.85 -11.32 0.13
CA GLU A 66 12.24 -10.99 -0.18
C GLU A 66 13.04 -10.67 1.09
N ARG A 67 12.46 -9.86 1.99
CA ARG A 67 13.11 -9.46 3.24
C ARG A 67 13.27 -10.63 4.20
N GLN A 68 12.25 -11.47 4.34
CA GLN A 68 12.32 -12.68 5.15
C GLN A 68 13.38 -13.64 4.60
N GLY A 69 13.46 -13.83 3.27
CA GLY A 69 14.52 -14.60 2.63
C GLY A 69 15.93 -14.05 2.93
N ARG A 70 16.11 -12.71 2.87
CA ARG A 70 17.36 -12.06 3.26
C ARG A 70 17.66 -12.25 4.75
N ALA A 71 16.66 -12.20 5.62
CA ALA A 71 16.83 -12.39 7.06
C ALA A 71 17.18 -13.84 7.40
N ALA A 72 16.55 -14.83 6.76
CA ALA A 72 16.86 -16.25 6.89
C ALA A 72 18.31 -16.57 6.49
N ARG A 73 18.80 -15.99 5.40
CA ARG A 73 20.22 -16.15 5.00
C ARG A 73 21.21 -15.61 6.02
N LYS A 74 20.84 -14.54 6.75
CA LYS A 74 21.69 -13.95 7.79
C LYS A 74 21.60 -14.70 9.12
N ASN A 75 20.47 -15.35 9.37
CA ASN A 75 20.19 -16.08 10.61
C ASN A 75 19.79 -17.54 10.28
N PRO A 76 20.74 -18.38 9.82
CA PRO A 76 20.45 -19.74 9.34
C PRO A 76 19.89 -20.69 10.41
N GLY A 77 19.99 -20.35 11.71
CA GLY A 77 19.36 -21.08 12.81
C GLY A 77 17.99 -20.54 13.24
N GLY A 78 17.53 -19.42 12.66
CA GLY A 78 16.26 -18.80 13.02
C GLY A 78 15.09 -19.45 12.28
N SER A 79 14.20 -20.14 12.99
CA SER A 79 12.92 -20.58 12.44
C SER A 79 11.99 -19.37 12.29
N PHE A 80 12.01 -18.73 11.12
CA PHE A 80 11.08 -17.64 10.82
C PHE A 80 9.68 -18.19 10.61
N ARG A 81 8.67 -17.56 11.22
CA ARG A 81 7.28 -17.87 10.95
C ARG A 81 6.97 -17.56 9.49
N ARG A 82 6.11 -18.37 8.88
CA ARG A 82 5.70 -18.19 7.49
C ARG A 82 4.58 -17.15 7.32
N MET A 83 4.57 -16.17 8.23
CA MET A 83 3.64 -15.05 8.28
C MET A 83 4.43 -13.80 8.67
N SER A 84 4.03 -12.65 8.15
CA SER A 84 4.56 -11.34 8.56
C SER A 84 3.42 -10.40 8.92
N GLU A 85 3.63 -9.57 9.93
CA GLU A 85 2.73 -8.45 10.22
C GLU A 85 3.10 -7.26 9.35
N VAL A 86 2.09 -6.59 8.81
CA VAL A 86 2.22 -5.38 8.01
C VAL A 86 1.36 -4.29 8.62
N GLU A 87 1.99 -3.15 8.85
CA GLU A 87 1.34 -1.90 9.24
C GLU A 87 1.60 -0.88 8.15
N LEU A 88 0.53 -0.32 7.57
CA LEU A 88 0.59 0.68 6.51
C LEU A 88 -0.23 1.90 6.91
N ASP A 89 0.33 3.07 6.62
CA ASP A 89 -0.34 4.34 6.54
C ASP A 89 -0.44 4.73 5.06
N CYS A 90 -1.64 4.63 4.51
CA CYS A 90 -1.93 4.98 3.12
C CYS A 90 -2.58 6.37 3.04
N THR A 91 -2.10 7.21 2.14
CA THR A 91 -2.64 8.54 1.86
C THR A 91 -3.08 8.63 0.40
N ARG A 92 -4.28 9.17 0.17
CA ARG A 92 -4.85 9.45 -1.15
C ARG A 92 -5.49 10.83 -1.10
N GLY A 93 -4.90 11.82 -1.76
CA GLY A 93 -5.35 13.20 -1.64
C GLY A 93 -5.36 13.66 -0.17
N SER A 94 -6.54 14.00 0.35
CA SER A 94 -6.75 14.35 1.76
C SER A 94 -7.13 13.16 2.66
N GLU A 95 -7.44 12.00 2.07
CA GLU A 95 -7.86 10.81 2.79
C GLU A 95 -6.66 10.03 3.34
N LYS A 96 -6.78 9.56 4.59
CA LYS A 96 -5.79 8.71 5.26
C LYS A 96 -6.45 7.42 5.70
N THR A 97 -5.83 6.30 5.35
CA THR A 97 -6.28 4.96 5.72
C THR A 97 -5.14 4.19 6.39
N GLN A 98 -5.40 3.64 7.57
CA GLN A 98 -4.45 2.74 8.24
C GLN A 98 -4.84 1.29 7.98
N ILE A 99 -3.86 0.48 7.59
CA ILE A 99 -4.06 -0.94 7.31
C ILE A 99 -3.11 -1.74 8.18
N ARG A 100 -3.66 -2.59 9.04
CA ARG A 100 -2.91 -3.58 9.80
C ARG A 100 -3.37 -4.98 9.41
N ARG A 101 -2.47 -5.78 8.84
CA ARG A 101 -2.77 -7.12 8.34
C ARG A 101 -1.64 -8.09 8.62
N ILE A 102 -2.01 -9.34 8.81
CA ILE A 102 -1.06 -10.45 8.77
C ILE A 102 -1.09 -10.99 7.34
N ILE A 103 0.08 -11.10 6.72
CA ILE A 103 0.24 -11.67 5.38
C ILE A 103 0.96 -13.01 5.49
N GLN A 104 0.53 -13.98 4.70
CA GLN A 104 1.21 -15.26 4.58
C GLN A 104 2.42 -15.09 3.66
N THR A 105 3.57 -15.55 4.13
CA THR A 105 4.85 -15.53 3.40
C THR A 105 5.28 -16.95 3.01
N GLU A 106 4.28 -17.80 2.72
CA GLU A 106 4.47 -19.09 2.07
C GLU A 106 4.45 -18.91 0.55
N ARG A 107 5.21 -19.75 -0.14
CA ARG A 107 5.24 -19.80 -1.60
C ARG A 107 4.31 -20.89 -2.09
#